data_AF-A0A2V8Q320-F1
#
_entry.id   AF-A0A2V8Q320-F1
#
_cell.length_a   1.000
_cell.length_b   1.000
_cell.length_c   1.000
_cell.angle_alpha   90.00
_cell.angle_beta   90.00
_cell.angle_gamma   90.00
#
_symmetry.space_group_name_H-M   'P 1'
#
loop_
_entity.id
_entity.type
_entity.pdbx_description
1 polymer ?
#
loop_
_entity_poly.entity_id
_entity_poly.type
_entity_poly.pdbx_seq_one_letter_code
_entity_poly.pdbx_strand_id
1 'polypeptide(L)'
;MANLKARHLLLLIIVTAAFAAGAWALARFKLNRPSPAESSTTTAPRATDPDLWARSIEKIKEDRREGGNVAIEIPSELRHYDERRWFLASQVAEVKTFNLQPVQDFVDLAATIRRGEMVSLPAVTDTYVLFGVGARVNGDGFTRYVANQSLELNDEAGLHEASTRLESAHTKLQNEISGLEARLGALNKGAGTNEEELDSEITARRQELKSNEADQALINQYYGPSSDSLGNGPRLLRDYDSLQTLAKNFGGRSFNL
;
A
#
# COMPACT_ATOMS: atom_id res chain seq x y z
N MET A 1 2.65 33.62 -66.16
CA MET A 1 3.65 32.56 -65.88
C MET A 1 4.32 32.64 -64.50
N ALA A 2 3.92 33.56 -63.59
CA ALA A 2 4.54 33.67 -62.25
C ALA A 2 3.99 32.68 -61.20
N ASN A 3 2.74 32.21 -61.35
CA ASN A 3 2.07 31.35 -60.35
C ASN A 3 2.51 29.88 -60.33
N LEU A 4 3.13 29.36 -61.41
CA LEU A 4 3.66 27.99 -61.41
C LEU A 4 4.96 27.87 -60.59
N LYS A 5 5.81 28.91 -60.65
CA LYS A 5 7.10 28.92 -59.93
C LYS A 5 6.90 29.01 -58.42
N ALA A 6 5.94 29.81 -57.95
CA ALA A 6 5.60 29.91 -56.53
C ALA A 6 5.04 28.59 -55.97
N ARG A 7 4.21 27.87 -56.74
CA ARG A 7 3.67 26.56 -56.35
C ARG A 7 4.75 25.48 -56.26
N HIS A 8 5.73 25.49 -57.17
CA HIS A 8 6.85 24.55 -57.09
C HIS A 8 7.78 24.84 -55.91
N LEU A 9 8.03 26.11 -55.59
CA LEU A 9 8.82 26.48 -54.41
C LEU A 9 8.14 26.06 -53.10
N LEU A 10 6.81 26.24 -53.01
CA LEU A 10 6.05 25.86 -51.83
C LEU A 10 5.97 24.33 -51.65
N LEU A 11 5.84 23.57 -52.74
CA LEU A 11 5.92 22.11 -52.70
C LEU A 11 7.31 21.62 -52.25
N LEU A 12 8.38 22.28 -52.68
CA LEU A 12 9.74 21.91 -52.31
C LEU A 12 10.00 22.11 -50.81
N ILE A 13 9.44 23.18 -50.22
CA ILE A 13 9.51 23.44 -48.77
C ILE A 13 8.71 22.41 -47.97
N ILE A 14 7.52 22.02 -48.45
CA ILE A 14 6.70 20.99 -47.77
C ILE A 14 7.43 19.64 -47.79
N VAL A 15 8.04 19.27 -48.91
CA VAL A 15 8.79 18.02 -49.04
C VAL A 15 10.00 18.02 -48.12
N THR A 16 10.78 19.09 -48.05
CA THR A 16 11.94 19.15 -47.14
C THR A 16 11.53 19.12 -45.66
N ALA A 17 10.44 19.78 -45.29
CA ALA A 17 9.89 19.73 -43.93
C ALA A 17 9.42 18.30 -43.56
N ALA A 18 8.78 17.58 -44.49
CA ALA A 18 8.36 16.20 -44.28
C ALA A 18 9.55 15.24 -44.11
N PHE A 19 10.62 15.43 -44.90
CA PHE A 19 11.85 14.65 -44.74
C PHE A 19 12.57 14.94 -43.43
N ALA A 20 12.62 16.19 -42.99
CA ALA A 20 13.19 16.57 -41.69
C ALA A 20 12.41 15.96 -40.52
N ALA A 21 11.07 15.99 -40.58
CA ALA A 21 10.22 15.36 -39.58
C ALA A 21 10.36 13.83 -39.54
N GLY A 22 10.45 13.19 -40.71
CA GLY A 22 10.69 11.74 -40.82
C GLY A 22 12.05 11.32 -40.27
N ALA A 23 13.11 12.08 -40.57
CA ALA A 23 14.45 11.84 -40.05
C ALA A 23 14.51 12.03 -38.52
N TRP A 24 13.82 13.06 -37.99
CA TRP A 24 13.74 13.29 -36.54
C TRP A 24 12.95 12.18 -35.82
N ALA A 25 11.85 11.70 -36.40
CA ALA A 25 11.07 10.60 -35.85
C ALA A 25 11.87 9.28 -35.81
N LEU A 26 12.63 8.98 -36.87
CA LEU A 26 13.51 7.80 -36.93
C LEU A 26 14.67 7.88 -35.93
N ALA A 27 15.27 9.06 -35.74
CA ALA A 27 16.32 9.26 -34.75
C ALA A 27 15.80 9.07 -33.32
N ARG A 28 14.60 9.59 -33.00
CA ARG A 28 13.97 9.42 -31.68
C ARG A 28 13.58 7.98 -31.41
N PHE A 29 13.12 7.24 -32.42
CA PHE A 29 12.80 5.82 -32.29
C PHE A 29 14.05 4.93 -32.11
N LYS A 30 15.20 5.32 -32.69
CA LYS A 30 16.46 4.60 -32.47
C LYS A 30 17.11 4.91 -31.13
N LEU A 31 16.95 6.12 -30.58
CA LEU A 31 17.48 6.47 -29.25
C LEU A 31 16.68 5.83 -28.10
N ASN A 32 15.40 5.50 -28.31
CA ASN A 32 14.55 4.84 -27.33
C ASN A 32 14.52 3.31 -27.46
N ARG A 33 15.39 2.72 -28.28
CA ARG A 33 15.60 1.27 -28.24
C ARG A 33 16.47 0.98 -27.01
N PRO A 34 15.96 0.34 -25.95
CA PRO A 34 16.84 -0.14 -24.90
C PRO A 34 17.87 -1.04 -25.58
N SER A 35 19.15 -0.70 -25.37
CA SER A 35 20.23 -1.64 -25.66
C SER A 35 19.84 -2.95 -24.99
N PRO A 36 19.90 -4.11 -25.67
CA PRO A 36 19.87 -5.36 -24.93
C PRO A 36 21.05 -5.28 -23.98
N ALA A 37 20.76 -5.12 -22.69
CA ALA A 37 21.76 -5.28 -21.66
C ALA A 37 22.40 -6.63 -21.95
N GLU A 38 23.72 -6.61 -22.18
CA GLU A 38 24.52 -7.82 -22.12
C GLU A 38 24.06 -8.55 -20.88
N SER A 39 23.45 -9.71 -21.11
CA SER A 39 23.02 -10.58 -20.03
C SER A 39 24.29 -11.05 -19.38
N SER A 40 24.77 -10.29 -18.39
CA SER A 40 25.57 -10.84 -17.31
C SER A 40 24.85 -12.12 -16.91
N THR A 41 25.53 -13.23 -17.07
CA THR A 41 25.08 -14.55 -16.67
C THR A 41 24.96 -14.52 -15.14
N THR A 42 23.93 -13.87 -14.63
CA THR A 42 23.53 -13.94 -13.23
C THR A 42 22.95 -15.33 -13.11
N THR A 43 23.78 -16.25 -12.63
CA THR A 43 23.35 -17.54 -12.11
C THR A 43 22.07 -17.32 -11.32
N ALA A 44 20.95 -17.82 -11.83
CA ALA A 44 19.68 -17.71 -11.13
C ALA A 44 19.87 -18.33 -9.73
N PRO A 45 19.63 -17.59 -8.63
CA PRO A 45 19.79 -18.13 -7.29
C PRO A 45 18.85 -19.33 -7.13
N ARG A 46 19.40 -20.48 -6.69
CA ARG A 46 18.62 -21.70 -6.38
C ARG A 46 17.77 -21.43 -5.13
N ALA A 47 16.63 -20.78 -5.32
CA ALA A 47 15.80 -20.22 -4.25
C ALA A 47 14.82 -21.23 -3.61
N THR A 48 15.12 -22.52 -3.58
CA THR A 48 14.11 -23.53 -3.18
C THR A 48 14.67 -24.78 -2.49
N ASP A 49 15.77 -24.64 -1.77
CA ASP A 49 16.26 -25.72 -0.91
C ASP A 49 15.78 -25.46 0.54
N PRO A 50 14.87 -26.28 1.10
CA PRO A 50 14.40 -26.13 2.48
C PRO A 50 15.54 -26.22 3.51
N ASP A 51 16.65 -26.89 3.17
CA ASP A 51 17.83 -26.94 4.03
C ASP A 51 18.54 -25.58 4.12
N LEU A 52 18.45 -24.74 3.06
CA LEU A 52 19.02 -23.39 3.09
C LEU A 52 18.28 -22.48 4.06
N TRP A 53 16.95 -22.60 4.17
CA TRP A 53 16.18 -21.81 5.13
C TRP A 53 16.53 -22.19 6.57
N ALA A 54 16.58 -23.49 6.88
CA ALA A 54 16.95 -23.98 8.22
C ALA A 54 18.35 -23.51 8.62
N ARG A 55 19.35 -23.70 7.74
CA ARG A 55 20.74 -23.25 7.98
C ARG A 55 20.86 -21.72 8.09
N SER A 56 20.08 -20.97 7.31
CA SER A 56 20.11 -19.49 7.36
C SER A 56 19.47 -18.95 8.64
N ILE A 57 18.40 -19.59 9.12
CA ILE A 57 17.79 -19.24 10.41
C ILE A 57 18.71 -19.60 11.57
N GLU A 58 19.43 -20.71 11.51
CA GLU A 58 20.48 -21.04 12.49
C GLU A 58 21.56 -19.96 12.53
N LYS A 59 22.07 -19.51 11.37
CA LYS A 59 23.03 -18.38 11.29
C LYS A 59 22.48 -17.05 11.81
N ILE A 60 21.17 -16.79 11.69
CA ILE A 60 20.55 -15.59 12.27
C ILE A 60 20.44 -15.71 13.80
N LYS A 61 20.18 -16.92 14.30
CA LYS A 61 20.01 -17.23 15.73
C LYS A 61 21.34 -17.40 16.48
N GLU A 62 22.42 -17.72 15.78
CA GLU A 62 23.78 -17.70 16.35
C GLU A 62 23.99 -16.36 17.03
N ASP A 63 24.22 -16.42 18.35
CA ASP A 63 24.34 -15.26 19.20
C ASP A 63 25.51 -14.43 18.64
N ARG A 64 25.23 -13.21 18.15
CA ARG A 64 26.26 -12.26 17.70
C ARG A 64 27.03 -11.67 18.89
N ARG A 65 27.21 -12.47 19.93
CA ARG A 65 27.95 -12.12 21.13
C ARG A 65 29.41 -12.42 20.87
N GLU A 66 30.16 -11.31 20.95
CA GLU A 66 31.60 -11.25 21.15
C GLU A 66 32.47 -11.41 19.90
N GLY A 67 32.70 -10.27 19.23
CA GLY A 67 33.79 -10.12 18.26
C GLY A 67 33.59 -8.86 17.41
N GLY A 68 34.23 -7.76 17.80
CA GLY A 68 34.05 -6.45 17.17
C GLY A 68 34.27 -6.41 15.66
N ASN A 69 33.60 -5.47 15.00
CA ASN A 69 33.92 -5.02 13.65
C ASN A 69 34.11 -6.13 12.59
N VAL A 70 33.26 -7.15 12.56
CA VAL A 70 32.99 -7.79 11.27
C VAL A 70 32.21 -6.75 10.47
N ALA A 71 32.91 -6.01 9.62
CA ALA A 71 32.30 -5.03 8.73
C ALA A 71 31.20 -5.75 7.98
N ILE A 72 29.94 -5.42 8.31
CA ILE A 72 28.80 -5.87 7.52
C ILE A 72 29.09 -5.32 6.13
N GLU A 73 29.48 -6.21 5.22
CA GLU A 73 29.72 -5.84 3.83
C GLU A 73 28.34 -5.54 3.24
N ILE A 74 27.93 -4.29 3.38
CA ILE A 74 26.75 -3.77 2.69
C ILE A 74 27.15 -3.70 1.22
N PRO A 75 26.52 -4.49 0.32
CA PRO A 75 26.76 -4.42 -1.10
C PRO A 75 26.65 -2.97 -1.58
N SER A 76 27.46 -2.56 -2.56
CA SER A 76 27.45 -1.18 -3.08
C SER A 76 26.06 -0.71 -3.51
N GLU A 77 25.21 -1.64 -3.94
CA GLU A 77 23.82 -1.46 -4.33
C GLU A 77 22.90 -1.10 -3.15
N LEU A 78 23.27 -1.54 -1.94
CA LEU A 78 22.56 -1.27 -0.69
C LEU A 78 23.26 -0.19 0.15
N ARG A 79 24.42 0.31 -0.28
CA ARG A 79 25.08 1.43 0.39
C ARG A 79 24.29 2.69 0.10
N HIS A 80 23.69 3.23 1.15
CA HIS A 80 23.10 4.56 1.08
C HIS A 80 24.23 5.57 0.86
N TYR A 81 23.98 6.64 0.11
CA TYR A 81 24.92 7.75 0.01
C TYR A 81 25.26 8.26 1.42
N ASP A 82 26.54 8.51 1.70
CA ASP A 82 27.01 9.06 2.99
C ASP A 82 26.26 10.34 3.37
N GLU A 83 25.82 11.09 2.35
CA GLU A 83 25.04 12.30 2.50
C GLU A 83 23.56 12.06 2.17
N ARG A 84 22.71 12.10 3.21
CA ARG A 84 21.25 11.93 3.14
C ARG A 84 20.57 12.79 2.05
N ARG A 85 21.08 13.99 1.78
CA ARG A 85 20.52 14.90 0.77
C ARG A 85 20.63 14.36 -0.65
N TRP A 86 21.73 13.68 -0.97
CA TRP A 86 21.93 13.08 -2.30
C TRP A 86 21.07 11.84 -2.47
N PHE A 87 20.95 11.01 -1.43
CA PHE A 87 20.02 9.88 -1.44
C PHE A 87 18.59 10.31 -1.73
N LEU A 88 18.07 11.30 -0.99
CA LEU A 88 16.71 11.81 -1.22
C LEU A 88 16.57 12.50 -2.57
N ALA A 89 17.57 13.27 -3.01
CA ALA A 89 17.55 13.92 -4.31
C ALA A 89 17.53 12.90 -5.46
N SER A 90 18.32 11.83 -5.37
CA SER A 90 18.33 10.72 -6.34
C SER A 90 16.99 10.02 -6.38
N GLN A 91 16.39 9.68 -5.22
CA GLN A 91 15.05 9.08 -5.17
C GLN A 91 13.97 9.99 -5.78
N VAL A 92 13.97 11.28 -5.44
CA VAL A 92 13.01 12.25 -5.99
C VAL A 92 13.23 12.44 -7.49
N ALA A 93 14.49 12.47 -7.95
CA ALA A 93 14.81 12.56 -9.36
C ALA A 93 14.34 11.32 -10.12
N GLU A 94 14.56 10.12 -9.58
CA GLU A 94 14.11 8.86 -10.17
C GLU A 94 12.59 8.79 -10.26
N VAL A 95 11.88 9.11 -9.18
CA VAL A 95 10.42 9.20 -9.16
C VAL A 95 9.90 10.16 -10.24
N LYS A 96 10.54 11.34 -10.41
CA LYS A 96 10.16 12.31 -11.44
C LYS A 96 10.49 11.84 -12.85
N THR A 97 11.67 11.25 -13.06
CA THR A 97 12.14 10.79 -14.38
C THR A 97 11.30 9.62 -14.89
N PHE A 98 10.97 8.67 -14.03
CA PHE A 98 10.18 7.49 -14.40
C PHE A 98 8.69 7.64 -14.11
N ASN A 99 8.25 8.82 -13.63
CA ASN A 99 6.87 9.12 -13.27
C ASN A 99 6.25 8.03 -12.37
N LEU A 100 7.03 7.58 -11.38
CA LEU A 100 6.61 6.53 -10.45
C LEU A 100 5.46 7.05 -9.60
N GLN A 101 4.38 6.27 -9.52
CA GLN A 101 3.26 6.60 -8.65
C GLN A 101 3.67 6.36 -7.19
N PRO A 102 3.49 7.36 -6.30
CA PRO A 102 3.75 7.16 -4.89
C PRO A 102 2.79 6.10 -4.33
N VAL A 103 3.33 5.09 -3.66
CA VAL A 103 2.56 4.06 -2.99
C VAL A 103 2.14 4.58 -1.62
N GLN A 104 0.83 4.79 -1.40
CA GLN A 104 0.32 5.24 -0.11
C GLN A 104 -0.19 4.07 0.74
N ASP A 105 -0.79 3.08 0.10
CA ASP A 105 -1.41 1.93 0.75
C ASP A 105 -1.15 0.61 0.00
N PHE A 106 -1.71 -0.48 0.53
CA PHE A 106 -1.54 -1.82 -0.04
C PHE A 106 -2.22 -1.98 -1.41
N VAL A 107 -3.25 -1.19 -1.72
CA VAL A 107 -3.91 -1.21 -3.03
C VAL A 107 -2.99 -0.59 -4.07
N ASP A 108 -2.33 0.52 -3.75
CA ASP A 108 -1.34 1.12 -4.64
C ASP A 108 -0.13 0.18 -4.84
N LEU A 109 0.30 -0.51 -3.77
CA LEU A 109 1.37 -1.52 -3.86
C LEU A 109 0.96 -2.70 -4.74
N ALA A 110 -0.27 -3.19 -4.59
CA ALA A 110 -0.78 -4.25 -5.45
C ALA A 110 -0.81 -3.79 -6.91
N ALA A 111 -1.14 -2.52 -7.17
CA ALA A 111 -1.13 -1.96 -8.50
C ALA A 111 0.30 -1.87 -9.08
N THR A 112 1.32 -1.45 -8.32
CA THR A 112 2.72 -1.43 -8.79
C THR A 112 3.24 -2.85 -9.09
N ILE A 113 2.92 -3.82 -8.23
CA ILE A 113 3.24 -5.24 -8.46
C ILE A 113 2.61 -5.73 -9.77
N ARG A 114 1.32 -5.46 -9.99
CA ARG A 114 0.61 -5.85 -11.22
C ARG A 114 1.18 -5.20 -12.48
N ARG A 115 1.73 -3.98 -12.39
CA ARG A 115 2.38 -3.30 -13.52
C ARG A 115 3.79 -3.81 -13.81
N GLY A 116 4.34 -4.70 -12.96
CA GLY A 116 5.71 -5.18 -13.10
C GLY A 116 6.76 -4.13 -12.73
N GLU A 117 6.36 -3.11 -11.96
CA GLU A 117 7.26 -2.04 -11.49
C GLU A 117 8.03 -2.44 -10.22
N MET A 118 7.74 -3.62 -9.67
CA MET A 118 8.39 -4.16 -8.48
C MET A 118 9.21 -5.38 -8.84
N VAL A 119 10.43 -5.46 -8.30
CA VAL A 119 11.29 -6.65 -8.39
C VAL A 119 11.04 -7.53 -7.18
N SER A 120 10.55 -8.75 -7.41
CA SER A 120 10.40 -9.74 -6.33
C SER A 120 11.75 -10.31 -5.97
N LEU A 121 12.09 -10.24 -4.67
CA LEU A 121 13.30 -10.84 -4.13
C LEU A 121 12.95 -12.17 -3.44
N PRO A 122 13.64 -13.28 -3.75
CA PRO A 122 13.46 -14.53 -3.02
C PRO A 122 13.76 -14.37 -1.53
N ALA A 123 12.97 -15.03 -0.68
CA ALA A 123 13.08 -14.89 0.77
C ALA A 123 14.43 -15.39 1.32
N VAL A 124 15.00 -16.43 0.71
CA VAL A 124 16.34 -16.95 1.00
C VAL A 124 17.06 -17.26 -0.30
N THR A 125 18.32 -16.86 -0.34
CA THR A 125 19.29 -17.25 -1.35
C THR A 125 20.52 -17.83 -0.66
N ASP A 126 21.53 -18.18 -1.45
CA ASP A 126 22.88 -18.50 -0.98
C ASP A 126 23.61 -17.32 -0.34
N THR A 127 23.20 -16.08 -0.67
CA THR A 127 23.90 -14.84 -0.31
C THR A 127 23.15 -13.98 0.70
N TYR A 128 21.83 -14.12 0.82
CA TYR A 128 21.03 -13.34 1.76
C TYR A 128 19.77 -14.06 2.23
N VAL A 129 19.23 -13.57 3.36
CA VAL A 129 17.94 -13.95 3.93
C VAL A 129 17.16 -12.69 4.27
N LEU A 130 15.92 -12.60 3.78
CA LEU A 130 14.99 -11.53 4.14
C LEU A 130 14.36 -11.85 5.49
N PHE A 131 14.82 -11.17 6.55
CA PHE A 131 14.31 -11.35 7.91
C PHE A 131 13.47 -10.15 8.36
N GLY A 132 12.29 -10.41 8.93
CA GLY A 132 11.40 -9.37 9.43
C GLY A 132 10.69 -8.53 8.35
N VAL A 133 10.80 -8.91 7.08
CA VAL A 133 10.13 -8.22 5.96
C VAL A 133 8.70 -8.75 5.82
N GLY A 134 7.71 -7.84 5.85
CA GLY A 134 6.31 -8.16 5.51
C GLY A 134 5.44 -8.72 6.64
N ALA A 135 5.90 -8.74 7.89
CA ALA A 135 5.11 -9.22 9.02
C ALA A 135 4.10 -8.16 9.48
N ARG A 136 3.00 -8.00 8.74
CA ARG A 136 1.76 -7.46 9.32
C ARG A 136 1.08 -8.63 10.06
N VAL A 137 1.27 -8.69 11.37
CA VAL A 137 0.81 -9.80 12.24
C VAL A 137 -0.49 -9.45 12.98
N ASN A 138 -0.87 -8.18 12.99
CA ASN A 138 -2.20 -7.76 13.44
C ASN A 138 -3.19 -8.18 12.35
N GLY A 139 -4.07 -9.12 12.65
CA GLY A 139 -5.13 -9.62 11.75
C GLY A 139 -6.19 -8.57 11.37
N ASP A 140 -5.81 -7.29 11.38
CA ASP A 140 -6.63 -6.15 11.00
C ASP A 140 -6.75 -6.12 9.47
N GLY A 141 -7.91 -5.74 8.96
CA GLY A 141 -8.18 -5.66 7.53
C GLY A 141 -7.25 -4.72 6.77
N PHE A 142 -7.12 -4.96 5.46
CA PHE A 142 -6.42 -4.02 4.58
C PHE A 142 -7.15 -2.68 4.54
N THR A 143 -6.41 -1.59 4.39
CA THR A 143 -6.98 -0.25 4.36
C THR A 143 -6.68 0.46 3.04
N ARG A 144 -7.62 1.31 2.62
CA ARG A 144 -7.47 2.27 1.53
C ARG A 144 -7.37 3.67 2.11
N TYR A 145 -6.38 4.44 1.67
CA TYR A 145 -6.27 5.84 2.06
C TYR A 145 -7.11 6.72 1.12
N VAL A 146 -8.18 7.32 1.63
CA VAL A 146 -9.07 8.20 0.87
C VAL A 146 -9.38 9.44 1.69
N ALA A 147 -9.32 10.63 1.08
CA ALA A 147 -9.69 11.90 1.72
C ALA A 147 -9.04 12.13 3.09
N ASN A 148 -7.75 11.76 3.21
CA ASN A 148 -6.96 11.90 4.44
C ASN A 148 -7.42 10.98 5.60
N GLN A 149 -8.08 9.88 5.27
CA GLN A 149 -8.57 8.86 6.21
C GLN A 149 -8.21 7.46 5.71
N SER A 150 -7.90 6.56 6.64
CA SER A 150 -7.70 5.14 6.35
C SER A 150 -9.01 4.40 6.53
N LEU A 151 -9.51 3.80 5.45
CA LEU A 151 -10.77 3.07 5.42
C LEU A 151 -10.48 1.58 5.29
N GLU A 152 -11.08 0.77 6.15
CA GLU A 152 -10.99 -0.68 6.02
C GLU A 152 -11.71 -1.14 4.74
N LEU A 153 -11.02 -2.00 3.99
CA LEU A 153 -11.52 -2.63 2.79
C LEU A 153 -12.22 -3.92 3.18
N ASN A 154 -13.50 -3.98 2.86
CA ASN A 154 -14.34 -5.15 3.08
C ASN A 154 -14.95 -5.57 1.75
N ASP A 155 -15.23 -6.87 1.60
CA ASP A 155 -16.18 -7.34 0.61
C ASP A 155 -17.62 -7.05 1.07
N GLU A 156 -18.61 -7.38 0.24
CA GLU A 156 -20.02 -7.15 0.58
C GLU A 156 -20.44 -7.91 1.85
N ALA A 157 -19.92 -9.13 2.04
CA ALA A 157 -20.22 -9.95 3.21
C ALA A 157 -19.60 -9.37 4.49
N GLY A 158 -18.32 -9.01 4.45
CA GLY A 158 -17.61 -8.38 5.56
C GLY A 158 -18.19 -7.01 5.91
N LEU A 159 -18.68 -6.25 4.93
CA LEU A 159 -19.38 -4.99 5.15
C LEU A 159 -20.70 -5.19 5.91
N HIS A 160 -21.46 -6.23 5.53
CA HIS A 160 -22.71 -6.58 6.21
C HIS A 160 -22.42 -7.01 7.65
N GLU A 161 -21.43 -7.88 7.85
CA GLU A 161 -21.00 -8.34 9.18
C GLU A 161 -20.52 -7.17 10.05
N ALA A 162 -19.66 -6.30 9.51
CA ALA A 162 -19.18 -5.11 10.20
C ALA A 162 -20.33 -4.18 10.62
N SER A 163 -21.31 -3.97 9.74
CA SER A 163 -22.49 -3.15 10.04
C SER A 163 -23.33 -3.76 11.15
N THR A 164 -23.64 -5.06 11.07
CA THR A 164 -24.40 -5.77 12.13
C THR A 164 -23.64 -5.78 13.45
N ARG A 165 -22.32 -5.95 13.42
CA ARG A 165 -21.46 -5.89 14.61
C ARG A 165 -21.55 -4.50 15.26
N LEU A 166 -21.43 -3.43 14.47
CA LEU A 166 -21.55 -2.06 14.98
C LEU A 166 -22.93 -1.79 15.57
N GLU A 167 -24.01 -2.18 14.91
CA GLU A 167 -25.39 -2.03 15.42
C GLU A 167 -25.62 -2.79 16.75
N SER A 168 -25.09 -4.01 16.84
CA SER A 168 -25.17 -4.80 18.07
C SER A 168 -24.38 -4.16 19.21
N ALA A 169 -23.20 -3.60 18.91
CA ALA A 169 -22.36 -2.88 19.87
C ALA A 169 -23.01 -1.57 20.33
N HIS A 170 -23.63 -0.83 19.41
CA HIS A 170 -24.41 0.38 19.71
C HIS A 170 -25.51 0.09 20.72
N THR A 171 -26.36 -0.90 20.41
CA THR A 171 -27.47 -1.32 21.28
C THR A 171 -26.96 -1.78 22.66
N LYS A 172 -25.86 -2.54 22.68
CA LYS A 172 -25.24 -3.01 23.92
C LYS A 172 -24.72 -1.86 24.78
N LEU A 173 -23.95 -0.94 24.18
CA LEU A 173 -23.41 0.23 24.88
C LEU A 173 -24.52 1.14 25.40
N GLN A 174 -25.59 1.32 24.63
CA GLN A 174 -26.75 2.11 25.07
C GLN A 174 -27.43 1.48 26.29
N ASN A 175 -27.62 0.16 26.29
CA ASN A 175 -28.18 -0.57 27.44
C ASN A 175 -27.26 -0.51 28.66
N GLU A 176 -25.95 -0.62 28.48
CA GLU A 176 -24.96 -0.51 29.56
C GLU A 176 -24.97 0.90 30.18
N ILE A 177 -24.99 1.95 29.36
CA ILE A 177 -25.07 3.34 29.81
C ILE A 177 -26.36 3.55 30.63
N SER A 178 -27.52 3.15 30.10
CA SER A 178 -28.78 3.29 30.84
C SER A 178 -28.80 2.48 32.14
N GLY A 179 -28.17 1.29 32.15
CA GLY A 179 -28.03 0.48 33.36
C GLY A 179 -27.14 1.14 34.42
N LEU A 180 -26.03 1.76 34.01
CA LEU A 180 -25.14 2.51 34.90
C LEU A 180 -25.81 3.78 35.44
N GLU A 181 -26.52 4.53 34.59
CA GLU A 181 -27.29 5.71 35.00
C GLU A 181 -28.37 5.36 36.04
N ALA A 182 -29.06 4.22 35.87
CA ALA A 182 -30.04 3.75 36.85
C ALA A 182 -29.38 3.38 38.19
N ARG A 183 -28.17 2.79 38.17
CA ARG A 183 -27.39 2.49 39.40
C ARG A 183 -26.94 3.77 40.10
N LEU A 184 -26.49 4.76 39.34
CA LEU A 184 -26.10 6.07 39.85
C LEU A 184 -27.31 6.78 40.50
N GLY A 185 -28.47 6.74 39.87
CA GLY A 185 -29.71 7.31 40.44
C GLY A 185 -30.23 6.59 41.69
N ALA A 186 -29.87 5.32 41.89
CA ALA A 186 -30.24 4.51 43.06
C ALA A 186 -29.26 4.63 44.24
N LEU A 187 -28.11 5.28 44.05
CA LEU A 187 -27.10 5.46 45.10
C LEU A 187 -27.56 6.52 46.12
N ASN A 188 -27.48 6.16 47.41
CA ASN A 188 -27.78 7.08 48.50
C ASN A 188 -26.66 8.12 48.69
N LYS A 189 -27.05 9.36 49.03
CA LYS A 189 -26.13 10.47 49.36
C LYS A 189 -25.17 10.05 50.48
N GLY A 190 -23.92 9.73 50.13
CA GLY A 190 -22.88 9.31 51.08
C GLY A 190 -21.83 8.35 50.53
N ALA A 191 -22.05 7.75 49.35
CA ALA A 191 -21.14 6.81 48.70
C ALA A 191 -20.29 7.48 47.59
N GLY A 192 -19.67 8.63 47.91
CA GLY A 192 -19.03 9.50 46.90
C GLY A 192 -17.96 8.84 46.03
N THR A 193 -17.21 7.86 46.55
CA THR A 193 -16.22 7.11 45.74
C THR A 193 -16.87 6.20 44.70
N ASN A 194 -18.03 5.60 45.01
CA ASN A 194 -18.75 4.73 44.08
C ASN A 194 -19.49 5.55 43.02
N GLU A 195 -19.90 6.77 43.37
CA GLU A 195 -20.51 7.73 42.45
C GLU A 195 -19.50 8.19 41.39
N GLU A 196 -18.29 8.56 41.81
CA GLU A 196 -17.21 8.97 40.90
C GLU A 196 -16.76 7.84 39.97
N GLU A 197 -16.68 6.60 40.46
CA GLU A 197 -16.36 5.42 39.64
C GLU A 197 -17.42 5.16 38.57
N LEU A 198 -18.71 5.22 38.94
CA LEU A 198 -19.80 5.03 37.98
C LEU A 198 -19.87 6.17 36.94
N ASP A 199 -19.63 7.42 37.34
CA ASP A 199 -19.60 8.55 36.40
C ASP A 199 -18.43 8.43 35.40
N SER A 200 -17.26 7.97 35.88
CA SER A 200 -16.12 7.66 35.03
C SER A 200 -16.44 6.54 34.04
N GLU A 201 -17.09 5.45 34.48
CA GLU A 201 -17.49 4.35 33.60
C GLU A 201 -18.54 4.80 32.56
N ILE A 202 -19.54 5.58 32.96
CA ILE A 202 -20.54 6.16 32.03
C ILE A 202 -19.84 7.02 30.97
N THR A 203 -18.87 7.84 31.38
CA THR A 203 -18.11 8.69 30.46
C THR A 203 -17.29 7.85 29.48
N ALA A 204 -16.62 6.79 29.96
CA ALA A 204 -15.88 5.87 29.11
C ALA A 204 -16.80 5.17 28.09
N ARG A 205 -17.95 4.65 28.53
CA ARG A 205 -18.94 3.99 27.64
C ARG A 205 -19.55 4.95 26.63
N ARG A 206 -19.82 6.21 27.00
CA ARG A 206 -20.28 7.25 26.07
C ARG A 206 -19.21 7.58 25.03
N GLN A 207 -17.94 7.58 25.40
CA GLN A 207 -16.85 7.78 24.46
C GLN A 207 -16.71 6.60 23.48
N GLU A 208 -16.87 5.36 23.98
CA GLU A 208 -16.93 4.16 23.13
C GLU A 208 -18.13 4.21 22.16
N LEU A 209 -19.32 4.61 22.65
CA LEU A 209 -20.51 4.77 21.82
C LEU A 209 -20.29 5.80 20.70
N LYS A 210 -19.67 6.93 21.02
CA LYS A 210 -19.34 7.96 20.04
C LYS A 210 -18.34 7.45 18.99
N SER A 211 -17.37 6.63 19.39
CA SER A 211 -16.44 5.99 18.44
C SER A 211 -17.18 5.03 17.52
N ASN A 212 -18.08 4.21 18.08
CA ASN A 212 -18.91 3.27 17.32
C ASN A 212 -19.82 3.98 16.30
N GLU A 213 -20.45 5.09 16.69
CA GLU A 213 -21.26 5.92 15.79
C GLU A 213 -20.41 6.57 14.68
N ALA A 214 -19.17 6.97 14.99
CA ALA A 214 -18.25 7.51 13.99
C ALA A 214 -17.83 6.43 12.97
N ASP A 215 -17.56 5.21 13.41
CA ASP A 215 -17.24 4.08 12.53
C ASP A 215 -18.42 3.73 11.63
N GLN A 216 -19.64 3.72 12.17
CA GLN A 216 -20.86 3.49 11.39
C GLN A 216 -21.10 4.62 10.38
N ALA A 217 -20.86 5.87 10.76
CA ALA A 217 -20.96 7.01 9.86
C ALA A 217 -19.95 6.93 8.70
N LEU A 218 -18.72 6.48 8.96
CA LEU A 218 -17.72 6.24 7.92
C LEU A 218 -18.18 5.16 6.93
N ILE A 219 -18.68 4.02 7.43
CA ILE A 219 -19.23 2.97 6.57
C ILE A 219 -20.35 3.53 5.68
N ASN A 220 -21.30 4.25 6.27
CA ASN A 220 -22.42 4.83 5.52
C ASN A 220 -21.97 5.90 4.51
N GLN A 221 -20.94 6.68 4.85
CA GLN A 221 -20.41 7.72 3.97
C GLN A 221 -19.73 7.14 2.74
N TYR A 222 -18.95 6.07 2.89
CA TYR A 222 -18.10 5.54 1.82
C TYR A 222 -18.71 4.35 1.08
N TYR A 223 -19.55 3.55 1.74
CA TYR A 223 -20.22 2.38 1.16
C TYR A 223 -21.74 2.55 0.99
N GLY A 224 -22.35 3.60 1.55
CA GLY A 224 -23.79 3.81 1.50
C GLY A 224 -24.34 4.31 0.15
N PRO A 225 -25.66 4.17 -0.08
CA PRO A 225 -26.31 4.52 -1.35
C PRO A 225 -26.40 6.03 -1.61
N SER A 226 -26.11 6.89 -0.61
CA SER A 226 -26.20 8.34 -0.70
C SER A 226 -24.92 9.04 -1.15
N SER A 227 -23.83 8.31 -1.41
CA SER A 227 -22.63 8.91 -2.01
C SER A 227 -22.87 9.12 -3.51
N ASP A 228 -23.20 10.36 -3.91
CA ASP A 228 -23.39 10.86 -5.28
C ASP A 228 -23.00 9.88 -6.40
N SER A 229 -23.97 9.13 -6.94
CA SER A 229 -24.12 8.54 -8.30
C SER A 229 -22.88 8.00 -9.08
N LEU A 230 -21.72 7.88 -8.45
CA LEU A 230 -20.37 7.55 -8.92
C LEU A 230 -19.51 7.13 -7.70
N GLY A 231 -20.16 6.68 -6.63
CA GLY A 231 -19.65 6.58 -5.26
C GLY A 231 -18.34 5.83 -5.06
N ASN A 232 -17.71 6.07 -3.90
CA ASN A 232 -16.50 5.37 -3.51
C ASN A 232 -16.74 3.86 -3.29
N GLY A 233 -17.95 3.45 -2.91
CA GLY A 233 -18.30 2.04 -2.63
C GLY A 233 -17.90 1.06 -3.74
N PRO A 234 -18.42 1.20 -4.97
CA PRO A 234 -18.02 0.33 -6.09
C PRO A 234 -16.50 0.33 -6.36
N ARG A 235 -15.83 1.46 -6.13
CA ARG A 235 -14.37 1.54 -6.25
C ARG A 235 -13.66 0.78 -5.15
N LEU A 236 -14.09 0.92 -3.89
CA LEU A 236 -13.52 0.24 -2.72
C LEU A 236 -13.71 -1.28 -2.83
N LEU A 237 -14.88 -1.73 -3.28
CA LEU A 237 -15.14 -3.15 -3.57
C LEU A 237 -14.20 -3.67 -4.67
N ARG A 238 -14.01 -2.90 -5.75
CA ARG A 238 -13.06 -3.26 -6.81
C ARG A 238 -11.60 -3.26 -6.31
N ASP A 239 -11.25 -2.35 -5.42
CA ASP A 239 -9.92 -2.28 -4.82
C ASP A 239 -9.69 -3.52 -3.92
N TYR A 240 -10.70 -3.95 -3.15
CA TYR A 240 -10.69 -5.22 -2.43
C TYR A 240 -10.54 -6.43 -3.38
N ASP A 241 -11.32 -6.49 -4.45
CA ASP A 241 -11.23 -7.57 -5.45
C ASP A 241 -9.85 -7.66 -6.11
N SER A 242 -9.21 -6.51 -6.34
CA SER A 242 -7.85 -6.45 -6.87
C SER A 242 -6.85 -7.05 -5.88
N LEU A 243 -7.00 -6.77 -4.58
CA LEU A 243 -6.18 -7.40 -3.54
C LEU A 243 -6.44 -8.90 -3.49
N GLN A 244 -7.71 -9.32 -3.53
CA GLN A 244 -8.08 -10.73 -3.46
C GLN A 244 -7.55 -11.51 -4.68
N THR A 245 -7.60 -10.91 -5.86
CA THR A 245 -7.05 -11.49 -7.10
C THR A 245 -5.54 -11.65 -7.00
N LEU A 246 -4.84 -10.66 -6.46
CA LEU A 246 -3.41 -10.75 -6.23
C LEU A 246 -3.09 -11.84 -5.21
N ALA A 247 -3.82 -11.88 -4.10
CA ALA A 247 -3.63 -12.86 -3.02
C ALA A 247 -3.81 -14.31 -3.49
N LYS A 248 -4.75 -14.58 -4.39
CA LYS A 248 -4.99 -15.92 -4.97
C LYS A 248 -3.82 -16.45 -5.80
N ASN A 249 -2.98 -15.57 -6.34
CA ASN A 249 -1.87 -15.94 -7.22
C ASN A 249 -0.57 -15.19 -6.86
N PHE A 250 -0.31 -14.97 -5.57
CA PHE A 250 0.84 -14.23 -5.12
C PHE A 250 2.09 -15.10 -5.11
N GLY A 251 2.98 -14.91 -6.08
CA GLY A 251 4.25 -15.65 -6.15
C GLY A 251 4.07 -17.17 -6.26
N GLY A 252 3.01 -17.62 -6.94
CA GLY A 252 2.66 -19.05 -7.08
C GLY A 252 1.99 -19.66 -5.85
N ARG A 253 1.59 -18.84 -4.86
CA ARG A 253 0.84 -19.25 -3.67
C ARG A 253 -0.50 -18.53 -3.61
N SER A 254 -1.46 -19.14 -2.93
CA SER A 254 -2.78 -18.57 -2.67
C SER A 254 -2.92 -18.22 -1.19
N PHE A 255 -3.47 -17.05 -0.91
CA PHE A 255 -3.75 -16.53 0.42
C PHE A 255 -5.21 -16.10 0.53
N ASN A 256 -5.78 -16.27 1.71
CA ASN A 256 -7.08 -15.70 2.06
C ASN A 256 -6.85 -14.34 2.71
N LEU A 257 -7.66 -13.37 2.32
CA LEU A 257 -7.74 -12.04 2.93
C LEU A 257 -8.80 -12.04 4.02
#